data_AF-A0A0A2VEH0-F1
#
_entry.id   AF-A0A0A2VEH0-F1
#
_cell.length_a   1.000
_cell.length_b   1.000
_cell.length_c   1.000
_cell.angle_alpha   90.00
_cell.angle_beta   90.00
_cell.angle_gamma   90.00
#
_symmetry.space_group_name_H-M   'P 1'
#
loop_
_entity.id
_entity.type
_entity.pdbx_description
1 polymer ?
#
loop_
_entity_poly.entity_id
_entity_poly.type
_entity_poly.pdbx_seq_one_letter_code
_entity_poly.pdbx_strand_id
1 'polypeptide(L)'
;MGTEHAKPRGDTQDLRDSAVKPHKTLRERFLHRLPHYTGPYSVGYMDIEVPARNPRPISSLKRNGKPVLRMDTVLMGIYYPGDLRKEAKSKDGLKGMHRVDWMPRPRLATAKGYAKFLNIPELPVTCYLACTTLFTKLPAFRNAKLASFWPDTFPQQATPEGERVRQDQGDHKRPKFPVIIFSHGLGGSRLCYSAICGELASFGFIVVAMEHRDGSGARTHVSLPEDIDPAEIESSTAKIYTNDDSDKDAGGKKVRGRGKKGVNPYYVVDYILPKDNAQDTSPHNPQGVDRVLRSAQIELRQEEIKEAYHVIGLINDGKGEEVARLNLRKKGNIGSSSMGLIGIQWEDWKGSMFLNTVSVMGHSFGGATTVQLCRDDSLTWIASGLILDAWGQATPPGGDKPSNSVNKPIIAISSEAFMHWKENYDRVVSFCNEARDSGALCWMLTIAGSTHLAMTDFAVLYPVWMSLIMKSLVSPSRAFYLTIVASLEFLEATLPPEQTKFRTWSTERLLCTREPVSDPDEALKTDHAPDDKWVAVRLKIPNEFSTRMKSIWHSVRRTIMSLIRDDPSDTEMAGSSYSVSQEIWMHFSPAESDVQAHRGRFLKA
;
A
#
# COMPACT_ATOMS: atom_id res chain seq x y z
N MET A 1 41.03 14.34 -30.48
CA MET A 1 40.13 13.17 -30.48
C MET A 1 39.78 12.86 -29.04
N GLY A 2 38.57 13.22 -28.63
CA GLY A 2 38.08 13.06 -27.27
C GLY A 2 36.62 13.47 -27.28
N THR A 3 35.75 12.54 -27.67
CA THR A 3 34.30 12.74 -27.71
C THR A 3 33.75 12.59 -26.30
N GLU A 4 33.29 13.70 -25.74
CA GLU A 4 32.43 13.74 -24.56
C GLU A 4 31.17 12.89 -24.79
N HIS A 5 30.98 11.85 -23.98
CA HIS A 5 29.71 11.16 -23.87
C HIS A 5 28.74 12.01 -23.04
N ALA A 6 27.98 12.86 -23.72
CA ALA A 6 26.75 13.40 -23.18
C ALA A 6 25.77 12.25 -22.89
N LYS A 7 25.50 11.97 -21.60
CA LYS A 7 24.39 11.12 -21.18
C LYS A 7 23.07 11.82 -21.53
N PRO A 8 22.12 11.21 -22.24
CA PRO A 8 20.78 11.75 -22.28
C PRO A 8 20.11 11.42 -20.95
N ARG A 9 19.97 12.43 -20.07
CA ARG A 9 18.86 12.43 -19.10
C ARG A 9 17.60 12.47 -19.96
N GLY A 10 16.91 11.33 -20.09
CA GLY A 10 15.57 11.32 -20.68
C GLY A 10 14.71 12.29 -19.87
N ASP A 11 14.18 13.30 -20.56
CA ASP A 11 13.39 14.37 -19.96
C ASP A 11 12.04 13.80 -19.48
N THR A 12 12.01 13.28 -18.25
CA THR A 12 10.79 12.77 -17.61
C THR A 12 9.82 13.90 -17.21
N GLN A 13 10.16 15.16 -17.47
CA GLN A 13 9.33 16.31 -17.12
C GLN A 13 8.08 16.39 -18.00
N ASP A 14 8.22 16.15 -19.31
CA ASP A 14 7.08 16.08 -20.25
C ASP A 14 6.10 14.93 -19.92
N LEU A 15 6.61 13.83 -19.37
CA LEU A 15 5.80 12.68 -18.92
C LEU A 15 4.89 13.03 -17.74
N ARG A 16 5.42 13.79 -16.77
CA ARG A 16 4.72 14.19 -15.54
C ARG A 16 3.52 15.08 -15.82
N ASP A 17 3.47 15.75 -16.96
CA ASP A 17 2.42 16.71 -17.32
C ASP A 17 1.34 16.12 -18.24
N SER A 18 1.49 14.87 -18.67
CA SER A 18 0.46 14.14 -19.43
C SER A 18 -0.75 13.73 -18.58
N ALA A 19 -0.54 13.43 -17.30
CA ALA A 19 -1.59 13.02 -16.38
C ALA A 19 -2.46 14.21 -15.95
N VAL A 20 -3.79 14.03 -16.03
CA VAL A 20 -4.73 15.02 -15.50
C VAL A 20 -4.72 14.93 -13.97
N LYS A 21 -4.22 16.00 -13.32
CA LYS A 21 -4.10 16.10 -11.86
C LYS A 21 -5.34 16.81 -11.28
N PRO A 22 -5.85 16.36 -10.13
CA PRO A 22 -7.00 17.01 -9.50
C PRO A 22 -6.68 18.43 -9.03
N HIS A 23 -7.66 19.33 -9.14
CA HIS A 23 -7.53 20.67 -8.57
C HIS A 23 -7.50 20.63 -7.04
N LYS A 24 -6.62 21.44 -6.45
CA LYS A 24 -6.52 21.60 -4.99
C LYS A 24 -7.77 22.32 -4.47
N THR A 25 -8.46 21.69 -3.53
CA THR A 25 -9.54 22.32 -2.77
C THR A 25 -9.00 23.42 -1.87
N LEU A 26 -9.87 24.34 -1.44
CA LEU A 26 -9.49 25.41 -0.53
C LEU A 26 -8.91 24.84 0.80
N ARG A 27 -9.47 23.74 1.30
CA ARG A 27 -8.95 23.03 2.49
C ARG A 27 -7.51 22.57 2.30
N GLU A 28 -7.18 21.95 1.16
CA GLU A 28 -5.83 21.41 0.87
C GLU A 28 -4.77 22.50 0.63
N ARG A 29 -5.17 23.78 0.54
CA ARG A 29 -4.25 24.90 0.52
C ARG A 29 -3.74 25.25 1.93
N PHE A 30 -4.49 24.92 2.97
CA PHE A 30 -4.19 25.29 4.37
C PHE A 30 -4.01 24.10 5.32
N LEU A 31 -4.52 22.92 4.98
CA LEU A 31 -4.47 21.70 5.78
C LEU A 31 -3.74 20.55 5.05
N HIS A 32 -3.57 19.43 5.75
CA HIS A 32 -2.87 18.24 5.28
C HIS A 32 -3.38 17.72 3.93
N ARG A 33 -2.45 17.41 3.04
CA ARG A 33 -2.71 16.94 1.68
C ARG A 33 -1.76 15.80 1.31
N LEU A 34 -2.22 14.97 0.39
CA LEU A 34 -1.40 13.95 -0.24
C LEU A 34 -0.66 14.54 -1.47
N PRO A 35 0.55 14.07 -1.78
CA PRO A 35 1.25 14.46 -3.01
C PRO A 35 0.49 13.98 -4.24
N HIS A 36 0.64 14.68 -5.37
CA HIS A 36 0.17 14.15 -6.65
C HIS A 36 1.07 12.98 -7.07
N TYR A 37 0.49 12.06 -7.83
CA TYR A 37 1.26 10.97 -8.42
C TYR A 37 2.10 11.46 -9.59
N THR A 38 3.25 10.81 -9.82
CA THR A 38 4.24 11.29 -10.80
C THR A 38 4.23 10.55 -12.14
N GLY A 39 3.53 9.43 -12.24
CA GLY A 39 3.40 8.69 -13.48
C GLY A 39 2.48 9.35 -14.52
N PRO A 40 2.50 8.85 -15.78
CA PRO A 40 1.79 9.45 -16.90
C PRO A 40 0.27 9.21 -16.90
N TYR A 41 -0.22 8.24 -16.13
CA TYR A 41 -1.66 7.98 -16.05
C TYR A 41 -2.29 8.83 -14.95
N SER A 42 -3.47 9.39 -15.23
CA SER A 42 -4.39 9.78 -14.16
C SER A 42 -4.77 8.53 -13.36
N VAL A 43 -5.12 8.66 -12.08
CA VAL A 43 -5.45 7.49 -11.25
C VAL A 43 -6.94 7.42 -11.00
N GLY A 44 -7.54 6.30 -11.41
CA GLY A 44 -8.89 5.90 -11.05
C GLY A 44 -8.93 5.14 -9.73
N TYR A 45 -10.09 5.16 -9.07
CA TYR A 45 -10.34 4.39 -7.86
C TYR A 45 -11.79 3.88 -7.78
N MET A 46 -11.97 2.63 -7.36
CA MET A 46 -13.28 2.05 -7.06
C MET A 46 -13.27 1.18 -5.79
N ASP A 47 -14.43 1.09 -5.12
CA ASP A 47 -14.65 0.28 -3.92
C ASP A 47 -15.54 -0.93 -4.26
N ILE A 48 -15.07 -2.14 -3.97
CA ILE A 48 -15.82 -3.39 -4.18
C ILE A 48 -15.89 -4.16 -2.86
N GLU A 49 -17.10 -4.35 -2.34
CA GLU A 49 -17.42 -5.30 -1.26
C GLU A 49 -18.37 -6.35 -1.79
N VAL A 50 -17.99 -7.62 -1.80
CA VAL A 50 -18.88 -8.70 -2.23
C VAL A 50 -18.98 -9.78 -1.16
N PRO A 51 -20.11 -10.51 -1.07
CA PRO A 51 -20.20 -11.71 -0.23
C PRO A 51 -19.11 -12.71 -0.57
N ALA A 52 -18.50 -13.32 0.44
CA ALA A 52 -17.57 -14.41 0.24
C ALA A 52 -18.31 -15.61 -0.35
N ARG A 53 -17.64 -16.41 -1.20
CA ARG A 53 -18.25 -17.64 -1.75
C ARG A 53 -18.56 -18.69 -0.68
N ASN A 54 -17.80 -18.69 0.41
CA ASN A 54 -17.96 -19.60 1.54
C ASN A 54 -17.89 -18.83 2.88
N PRO A 55 -18.99 -18.16 3.28
CA PRO A 55 -19.06 -17.40 4.53
C PRO A 55 -18.93 -18.31 5.76
N ARG A 56 -17.89 -18.12 6.57
CA ARG A 56 -17.61 -19.00 7.72
C ARG A 56 -16.60 -18.40 8.70
N PRO A 57 -16.55 -18.91 9.95
CA PRO A 57 -15.41 -18.71 10.84
C PRO A 57 -14.09 -19.16 10.21
N ILE A 58 -13.03 -18.37 10.41
CA ILE A 58 -11.66 -18.73 10.01
C ILE A 58 -10.83 -18.97 11.26
N SER A 59 -9.89 -19.93 11.19
CA SER A 59 -9.12 -20.46 12.32
C SER A 59 -9.96 -21.17 13.39
N SER A 60 -9.28 -21.91 14.27
CA SER A 60 -9.88 -22.53 15.46
C SER A 60 -9.98 -21.58 16.66
N LEU A 61 -9.58 -20.31 16.52
CA LEU A 61 -9.52 -19.35 17.60
C LEU A 61 -10.92 -18.98 18.12
N LYS A 62 -11.17 -19.26 19.39
CA LYS A 62 -12.43 -18.97 20.09
C LYS A 62 -12.21 -18.13 21.34
N ARG A 63 -13.16 -17.24 21.64
CA ARG A 63 -13.28 -16.52 22.92
C ARG A 63 -14.70 -16.73 23.44
N ASN A 64 -14.84 -17.18 24.69
CA ASN A 64 -16.13 -17.50 25.32
C ASN A 64 -16.98 -18.48 24.48
N GLY A 65 -16.35 -19.52 23.93
CA GLY A 65 -17.00 -20.54 23.10
C GLY A 65 -17.34 -20.13 21.67
N LYS A 66 -17.25 -18.83 21.33
CA LYS A 66 -17.58 -18.30 20.00
C LYS A 66 -16.33 -18.01 19.17
N PRO A 67 -16.41 -18.11 17.83
CA PRO A 67 -15.29 -17.73 16.96
C PRO A 67 -14.84 -16.28 17.14
N VAL A 68 -13.55 -16.02 16.96
CA VAL A 68 -12.98 -14.66 17.01
C VAL A 68 -12.96 -14.01 15.63
N LEU A 69 -12.65 -14.79 14.60
CA LEU A 69 -12.43 -14.33 13.23
C LEU A 69 -13.43 -15.02 12.30
N ARG A 70 -14.04 -14.25 11.42
CA ARG A 70 -15.06 -14.72 10.47
C ARG A 70 -14.97 -13.95 9.17
N MET A 71 -15.08 -14.66 8.05
CA MET A 71 -15.13 -14.09 6.72
C MET A 71 -16.54 -14.22 6.16
N ASP A 72 -17.25 -13.09 6.02
CA ASP A 72 -18.58 -13.05 5.39
C ASP A 72 -18.58 -12.29 4.06
N THR A 73 -17.70 -11.28 3.94
CA THR A 73 -17.52 -10.47 2.73
C THR A 73 -16.05 -10.17 2.54
N VAL A 74 -15.62 -9.95 1.30
CA VAL A 74 -14.32 -9.34 0.99
C VAL A 74 -14.51 -7.88 0.58
N LEU A 75 -13.71 -6.96 1.14
CA LEU A 75 -13.66 -5.56 0.72
C LEU A 75 -12.27 -5.23 0.16
N MET A 76 -12.26 -4.62 -1.02
CA MET A 76 -11.06 -4.10 -1.66
C MET A 76 -11.30 -2.71 -2.26
N GLY A 77 -10.25 -1.91 -2.32
CA GLY A 77 -10.16 -0.67 -3.08
C GLY A 77 -9.20 -0.86 -4.24
N ILE A 78 -9.62 -0.58 -5.46
CA ILE A 78 -8.79 -0.80 -6.65
C ILE A 78 -8.32 0.56 -7.16
N TYR A 79 -7.01 0.80 -7.13
CA TYR A 79 -6.35 1.92 -7.79
C TYR A 79 -5.90 1.45 -9.17
N TYR A 80 -6.18 2.24 -10.21
CA TYR A 80 -5.90 1.79 -11.57
C TYR A 80 -5.53 2.96 -12.52
N PRO A 81 -4.85 2.67 -13.64
CA PRO A 81 -4.53 3.67 -14.65
C PRO A 81 -5.83 4.17 -15.30
N GLY A 82 -6.10 5.46 -15.18
CA GLY A 82 -7.30 6.12 -15.68
C GLY A 82 -7.02 7.03 -16.89
N ASP A 83 -7.99 7.13 -17.79
CA ASP A 83 -7.99 8.11 -18.88
C ASP A 83 -9.01 9.21 -18.60
N LEU A 84 -8.51 10.41 -18.34
CA LEU A 84 -9.32 11.63 -18.14
C LEU A 84 -9.04 12.70 -19.20
N ARG A 85 -8.36 12.34 -20.30
CA ARG A 85 -7.96 13.32 -21.33
C ARG A 85 -9.16 13.93 -22.05
N LYS A 86 -10.29 13.21 -22.14
CA LYS A 86 -11.53 13.74 -22.73
C LYS A 86 -12.19 14.74 -21.79
N GLU A 87 -12.27 14.38 -20.51
CA GLU A 87 -12.87 15.18 -19.44
C GLU A 87 -12.08 16.47 -19.23
N ALA A 88 -10.75 16.43 -19.38
CA ALA A 88 -9.87 17.60 -19.26
C ALA A 88 -10.06 18.63 -20.38
N LYS A 89 -10.57 18.24 -21.56
CA LYS A 89 -10.85 19.18 -22.66
C LYS A 89 -12.07 20.07 -22.38
N SER A 90 -12.91 19.71 -21.40
CA SER A 90 -14.10 20.48 -21.02
C SER A 90 -14.00 21.00 -19.59
N LYS A 91 -14.28 22.29 -19.38
CA LYS A 91 -14.32 22.90 -18.04
C LYS A 91 -15.36 22.25 -17.12
N ASP A 92 -16.43 21.69 -17.68
CA ASP A 92 -17.49 21.04 -16.90
C ASP A 92 -17.26 19.53 -16.73
N GLY A 93 -16.47 18.91 -17.62
CA GLY A 93 -16.08 17.50 -17.53
C GLY A 93 -15.32 17.19 -16.24
N LEU A 94 -14.28 17.98 -15.94
CA LEU A 94 -13.51 17.82 -14.69
C LEU A 94 -14.31 18.18 -13.43
N LYS A 95 -15.26 19.11 -13.49
CA LYS A 95 -16.13 19.45 -12.35
C LYS A 95 -17.08 18.32 -11.98
N GLY A 96 -17.49 17.50 -12.94
CA GLY A 96 -18.31 16.32 -12.71
C GLY A 96 -17.57 15.15 -12.06
N MET A 97 -16.23 15.17 -12.04
CA MET A 97 -15.44 14.09 -11.48
C MET A 97 -15.33 14.16 -9.95
N HIS A 98 -15.66 13.05 -9.29
CA HIS A 98 -15.62 12.97 -7.84
C HIS A 98 -14.29 12.40 -7.34
N ARG A 99 -13.71 13.01 -6.29
CA ARG A 99 -12.54 12.45 -5.59
C ARG A 99 -12.91 11.63 -4.38
N VAL A 100 -12.11 10.60 -4.13
CA VAL A 100 -12.22 9.71 -2.99
C VAL A 100 -11.75 10.41 -1.72
N ASP A 101 -12.40 10.12 -0.59
CA ASP A 101 -11.93 10.58 0.72
C ASP A 101 -10.86 9.64 1.25
N TRP A 102 -9.83 10.18 1.89
CA TRP A 102 -8.77 9.38 2.52
C TRP A 102 -9.28 8.56 3.71
N MET A 103 -10.15 9.12 4.54
CA MET A 103 -10.69 8.40 5.70
C MET A 103 -11.84 7.47 5.28
N PRO A 104 -11.80 6.16 5.61
CA PRO A 104 -12.90 5.23 5.39
C PRO A 104 -14.23 5.73 6.00
N ARG A 105 -15.34 5.50 5.31
CA ARG A 105 -16.68 5.80 5.82
C ARG A 105 -17.19 4.67 6.74
N PRO A 106 -18.01 5.00 7.76
CA PRO A 106 -18.32 6.33 8.28
C PRO A 106 -17.14 6.94 9.04
N ARG A 107 -16.74 8.15 8.66
CA ARG A 107 -15.43 8.73 9.06
C ARG A 107 -15.26 8.92 10.57
N LEU A 108 -16.32 9.37 11.25
CA LEU A 108 -16.31 9.51 12.72
C LEU A 108 -16.21 8.15 13.42
N ALA A 109 -16.86 7.11 12.87
CA ALA A 109 -16.73 5.77 13.41
C ALA A 109 -15.30 5.27 13.21
N THR A 110 -14.70 5.49 12.05
CA THR A 110 -13.29 5.12 11.79
C THR A 110 -12.33 5.86 12.71
N ALA A 111 -12.55 7.15 12.98
CA ALA A 111 -11.76 7.93 13.94
C ALA A 111 -11.82 7.35 15.37
N LYS A 112 -12.99 6.89 15.80
CA LYS A 112 -13.12 6.15 17.08
C LYS A 112 -12.37 4.82 17.06
N GLY A 113 -12.34 4.13 15.91
CA GLY A 113 -11.50 2.95 15.70
C GLY A 113 -10.03 3.22 15.97
N TYR A 114 -9.50 4.34 15.44
CA TYR A 114 -8.13 4.77 15.74
C TYR A 114 -7.90 5.05 17.22
N ALA A 115 -8.85 5.68 17.90
CA ALA A 115 -8.75 5.92 19.34
C ALA A 115 -8.67 4.60 20.14
N LYS A 116 -9.49 3.61 19.77
CA LYS A 116 -9.46 2.26 20.36
C LYS A 116 -8.14 1.54 20.08
N PHE A 117 -7.65 1.59 18.83
CA PHE A 117 -6.36 1.02 18.44
C PHE A 117 -5.19 1.61 19.23
N LEU A 118 -5.18 2.94 19.40
CA LEU A 118 -4.16 3.66 20.15
C LEU A 118 -4.37 3.58 21.68
N ASN A 119 -5.46 2.97 22.15
CA ASN A 119 -5.85 2.90 23.55
C ASN A 119 -5.91 4.28 24.26
N ILE A 120 -6.49 5.28 23.58
CA ILE A 120 -6.65 6.65 24.10
C ILE A 120 -8.12 7.12 23.96
N PRO A 121 -8.55 8.14 24.72
CA PRO A 121 -9.94 8.61 24.66
C PRO A 121 -10.41 9.02 23.26
N GLU A 122 -11.66 8.69 22.91
CA GLU A 122 -12.22 8.90 21.56
C GLU A 122 -12.29 10.38 21.15
N LEU A 123 -12.69 11.26 22.06
CA LEU A 123 -13.01 12.65 21.75
C LEU A 123 -11.77 13.44 21.27
N PRO A 124 -10.62 13.44 21.98
CA PRO A 124 -9.41 14.13 21.51
C PRO A 124 -8.95 13.66 20.12
N VAL A 125 -8.92 12.34 19.89
CA VAL A 125 -8.51 11.77 18.60
C VAL A 125 -9.47 12.18 17.49
N THR A 126 -10.78 12.06 17.74
CA THR A 126 -11.80 12.40 16.75
C THR A 126 -11.77 13.89 16.41
N CYS A 127 -11.64 14.76 17.41
CA CYS A 127 -11.49 16.20 17.20
C CYS A 127 -10.22 16.52 16.40
N TYR A 128 -9.08 15.92 16.75
CA TYR A 128 -7.83 16.11 16.04
C TYR A 128 -7.93 15.69 14.58
N LEU A 129 -8.45 14.49 14.30
CA LEU A 129 -8.65 14.00 12.93
C LEU A 129 -9.65 14.85 12.16
N ALA A 130 -10.75 15.30 12.78
CA ALA A 130 -11.73 16.18 12.15
C ALA A 130 -11.11 17.51 11.67
N CYS A 131 -10.29 18.12 12.54
CA CYS A 131 -9.58 19.36 12.24
C CYS A 131 -8.46 19.18 11.21
N THR A 132 -7.92 17.96 11.06
CA THR A 132 -6.75 17.68 10.21
C THR A 132 -7.11 16.93 8.93
N THR A 133 -7.30 15.60 8.99
CA THR A 133 -7.30 14.70 7.82
C THR A 133 -8.63 14.05 7.48
N LEU A 134 -9.66 14.19 8.32
CA LEU A 134 -10.94 13.48 8.16
C LEU A 134 -11.61 13.76 6.81
N PHE A 135 -11.39 14.93 6.22
CA PHE A 135 -11.93 15.31 4.91
C PHE A 135 -10.87 15.45 3.82
N THR A 136 -9.65 14.98 4.08
CA THR A 136 -8.60 14.93 3.07
C THR A 136 -9.03 14.02 1.93
N LYS A 137 -8.69 14.40 0.71
CA LYS A 137 -9.03 13.66 -0.50
C LYS A 137 -7.81 12.99 -1.06
N LEU A 138 -8.03 11.86 -1.70
CA LEU A 138 -7.01 11.21 -2.50
C LEU A 138 -6.77 12.00 -3.80
N PRO A 139 -5.54 11.95 -4.35
CA PRO A 139 -5.25 12.41 -5.70
C PRO A 139 -5.78 11.44 -6.77
N ALA A 140 -6.90 10.76 -6.50
CA ALA A 140 -7.52 9.75 -7.37
C ALA A 140 -9.00 10.06 -7.61
N PHE A 141 -9.46 9.71 -8.81
CA PHE A 141 -10.81 9.97 -9.29
C PHE A 141 -11.68 8.73 -9.16
N ARG A 142 -12.84 8.88 -8.53
CA ARG A 142 -13.80 7.78 -8.34
C ARG A 142 -14.38 7.38 -9.69
N ASN A 143 -14.35 6.09 -9.97
CA ASN A 143 -14.95 5.47 -11.15
C ASN A 143 -14.52 6.10 -12.49
N ALA A 144 -13.28 6.60 -12.58
CA ALA A 144 -12.72 7.08 -13.83
C ALA A 144 -12.65 5.94 -14.87
N LYS A 145 -12.67 6.29 -16.16
CA LYS A 145 -12.51 5.32 -17.24
C LYS A 145 -11.12 4.67 -17.17
N LEU A 146 -11.03 3.35 -17.36
CA LEU A 146 -9.76 2.64 -17.45
C LEU A 146 -8.95 3.14 -18.67
N ALA A 147 -7.64 3.28 -18.52
CA ALA A 147 -6.77 3.72 -19.60
C ALA A 147 -6.80 2.74 -20.78
N SER A 148 -7.03 3.29 -21.99
CA SER A 148 -7.09 2.52 -23.24
C SER A 148 -5.93 2.83 -24.18
N PHE A 149 -4.82 3.36 -23.65
CA PHE A 149 -3.66 3.82 -24.40
C PHE A 149 -2.37 3.46 -23.65
N TRP A 150 -1.28 3.33 -24.39
CA TRP A 150 0.07 3.36 -23.83
C TRP A 150 0.59 4.81 -23.85
N PRO A 151 1.39 5.26 -22.88
CA PRO A 151 1.88 6.64 -22.85
C PRO A 151 2.79 6.88 -24.06
N ASP A 152 2.71 8.07 -24.66
CA ASP A 152 3.30 8.41 -25.98
C ASP A 152 4.85 8.51 -25.99
N THR A 153 5.55 7.82 -25.08
CA THR A 153 7.00 7.92 -24.87
C THR A 153 7.84 6.80 -25.44
N PHE A 154 7.39 6.12 -26.50
CA PHE A 154 8.39 5.66 -27.44
C PHE A 154 8.93 6.88 -28.17
N PRO A 155 10.25 7.11 -28.20
CA PRO A 155 10.77 8.21 -28.97
C PRO A 155 10.22 8.10 -30.39
N GLN A 156 9.57 9.17 -30.86
CA GLN A 156 9.17 9.32 -32.25
C GLN A 156 10.37 9.34 -33.22
N GLN A 157 11.59 9.12 -32.71
CA GLN A 157 12.81 8.94 -33.48
C GLN A 157 12.73 7.63 -34.28
N ALA A 158 13.14 7.72 -35.54
CA ALA A 158 13.25 6.61 -36.48
C ALA A 158 14.39 5.65 -36.04
N THR A 159 14.15 4.86 -34.99
CA THR A 159 14.96 3.68 -34.70
C THR A 159 14.27 2.45 -35.31
N PRO A 160 15.02 1.43 -35.79
CA PRO A 160 14.45 0.20 -36.31
C PRO A 160 13.53 -0.52 -35.30
N GLU A 161 13.76 -0.32 -34.01
CA GLU A 161 12.93 -0.83 -32.91
C GLU A 161 11.61 -0.05 -32.76
N GLY A 162 11.64 1.28 -32.92
CA GLY A 162 10.45 2.13 -32.93
C GLY A 162 9.54 1.88 -34.14
N GLU A 163 10.11 1.55 -35.30
CA GLU A 163 9.36 1.16 -36.50
C GLU A 163 8.72 -0.23 -36.38
N ARG A 164 9.39 -1.19 -35.74
CA ARG A 164 8.79 -2.50 -35.41
C ARG A 164 7.61 -2.36 -34.44
N VAL A 165 7.72 -1.49 -33.43
CA VAL A 165 6.60 -1.19 -32.51
C VAL A 165 5.44 -0.51 -33.24
N ARG A 166 5.69 0.35 -34.23
CA ARG A 166 4.63 0.92 -35.09
C ARG A 166 3.92 -0.13 -35.95
N GLN A 167 4.63 -1.14 -36.45
CA GLN A 167 4.00 -2.25 -37.19
C GLN A 167 3.22 -3.20 -36.27
N ASP A 168 3.66 -3.39 -35.02
CA ASP A 168 2.98 -4.20 -34.00
C ASP A 168 1.75 -3.50 -33.39
N GLN A 169 1.62 -2.18 -33.57
CA GLN A 169 0.38 -1.42 -33.30
C GLN A 169 -0.73 -1.66 -34.33
N GLY A 170 -0.48 -2.49 -35.36
CA GLY A 170 -1.40 -2.82 -36.44
C GLY A 170 -2.63 -3.67 -36.05
N ASP A 171 -2.86 -3.91 -34.75
CA ASP A 171 -4.05 -4.56 -34.25
C ASP A 171 -4.53 -3.78 -33.02
N HIS A 172 -5.80 -3.32 -33.00
CA HIS A 172 -6.40 -2.48 -31.96
C HIS A 172 -6.51 -3.18 -30.58
N LYS A 173 -5.41 -3.64 -29.99
CA LYS A 173 -5.41 -4.31 -28.67
C LYS A 173 -5.17 -3.28 -27.57
N ARG A 174 -6.20 -3.12 -26.71
CA ARG A 174 -6.16 -2.32 -25.49
C ARG A 174 -4.99 -2.76 -24.59
N PRO A 175 -4.40 -1.85 -23.80
CA PRO A 175 -3.33 -2.20 -22.87
C PRO A 175 -3.82 -3.23 -21.84
N LYS A 176 -2.92 -4.14 -21.46
CA LYS A 176 -3.08 -5.01 -20.29
C LYS A 176 -2.13 -4.54 -19.20
N PHE A 177 -2.60 -4.57 -17.96
CA PHE A 177 -1.86 -4.02 -16.82
C PHE A 177 -1.45 -5.13 -15.85
N PRO A 178 -0.20 -5.10 -15.34
CA PRO A 178 0.21 -5.94 -14.22
C PRO A 178 -0.60 -5.62 -12.96
N VAL A 179 -0.83 -6.64 -12.13
CA VAL A 179 -1.64 -6.53 -10.92
C VAL A 179 -0.78 -6.66 -9.67
N ILE A 180 -1.06 -5.80 -8.69
CA ILE A 180 -0.48 -5.86 -7.34
C ILE A 180 -1.61 -5.98 -6.32
N ILE A 181 -1.61 -7.02 -5.49
CA ILE A 181 -2.53 -7.08 -4.32
C ILE A 181 -1.80 -6.52 -3.10
N PHE A 182 -2.36 -5.49 -2.48
CA PHE A 182 -1.75 -4.77 -1.36
C PHE A 182 -2.42 -5.10 -0.01
N SER A 183 -1.64 -5.51 0.98
CA SER A 183 -2.09 -5.81 2.35
C SER A 183 -1.58 -4.75 3.36
N HIS A 184 -2.49 -4.20 4.16
CA HIS A 184 -2.16 -3.15 5.14
C HIS A 184 -1.58 -3.70 6.46
N GLY A 185 -0.81 -2.87 7.17
CA GLY A 185 -0.35 -3.13 8.54
C GLY A 185 -1.44 -3.00 9.62
N LEU A 186 -1.08 -3.23 10.89
CA LEU A 186 -1.98 -3.00 12.03
C LEU A 186 -2.45 -1.54 12.09
N GLY A 187 -3.72 -1.32 12.45
CA GLY A 187 -4.35 0.00 12.44
C GLY A 187 -4.53 0.61 11.04
N GLY A 188 -4.08 -0.09 10.00
CA GLY A 188 -4.18 0.36 8.61
C GLY A 188 -5.58 0.19 8.02
N SER A 189 -5.71 0.65 6.78
CA SER A 189 -6.88 0.43 5.93
C SER A 189 -6.48 0.44 4.45
N ARG A 190 -7.39 0.04 3.55
CA ARG A 190 -7.23 0.14 2.09
C ARG A 190 -6.94 1.57 1.57
N LEU A 191 -7.16 2.58 2.41
CA LEU A 191 -6.98 4.00 2.08
C LEU A 191 -5.75 4.64 2.76
N CYS A 192 -5.04 3.93 3.64
CA CYS A 192 -3.88 4.48 4.38
C CYS A 192 -2.54 4.37 3.65
N TYR A 193 -2.55 3.82 2.43
CA TYR A 193 -1.38 3.60 1.58
C TYR A 193 -1.64 4.15 0.17
N SER A 194 -2.52 5.16 0.07
CA SER A 194 -2.95 5.73 -1.19
C SER A 194 -1.80 6.40 -1.96
N ALA A 195 -0.80 6.95 -1.26
CA ALA A 195 0.42 7.44 -1.88
C ALA A 195 1.12 6.31 -2.65
N ILE A 196 1.34 5.15 -2.02
CA ILE A 196 2.03 4.01 -2.66
C ILE A 196 1.16 3.40 -3.76
N CYS A 197 -0.07 3.05 -3.43
CA CYS A 197 -0.97 2.36 -4.36
C CYS A 197 -1.30 3.21 -5.58
N GLY A 198 -1.52 4.52 -5.38
CA GLY A 198 -1.79 5.44 -6.46
C GLY A 198 -0.56 5.78 -7.29
N GLU A 199 0.63 5.85 -6.69
CA GLU A 199 1.88 6.04 -7.45
C GLU A 199 2.13 4.88 -8.40
N LEU A 200 2.04 3.64 -7.90
CA LEU A 200 2.13 2.43 -8.73
C LEU A 200 1.05 2.43 -9.82
N ALA A 201 -0.18 2.82 -9.50
CA ALA A 201 -1.24 2.92 -10.50
C ALA A 201 -0.95 3.99 -11.57
N SER A 202 -0.34 5.11 -11.21
CA SER A 202 0.07 6.15 -12.15
C SER A 202 1.14 5.68 -13.14
N PHE A 203 1.89 4.62 -12.79
CA PHE A 203 2.90 3.98 -13.62
C PHE A 203 2.37 2.77 -14.43
N GLY A 204 1.07 2.49 -14.39
CA GLY A 204 0.47 1.43 -15.21
C GLY A 204 0.20 0.12 -14.48
N PHE A 205 0.12 0.11 -13.14
CA PHE A 205 -0.28 -1.08 -12.38
C PHE A 205 -1.74 -0.99 -11.94
N ILE A 206 -2.45 -2.13 -11.89
CA ILE A 206 -3.72 -2.22 -11.15
C ILE A 206 -3.40 -2.68 -9.73
N VAL A 207 -3.65 -1.83 -8.74
CA VAL A 207 -3.36 -2.11 -7.33
C VAL A 207 -4.64 -2.37 -6.55
N VAL A 208 -4.80 -3.60 -6.08
CA VAL A 208 -5.95 -4.07 -5.28
C VAL A 208 -5.60 -3.98 -3.80
N ALA A 209 -5.97 -2.88 -3.15
CA ALA A 209 -5.73 -2.67 -1.73
C ALA A 209 -6.84 -3.30 -0.87
N MET A 210 -6.45 -4.28 -0.06
CA MET A 210 -7.36 -5.02 0.81
C MET A 210 -7.82 -4.19 2.02
N GLU A 211 -9.03 -4.43 2.51
CA GLU A 211 -9.49 -4.02 3.84
C GLU A 211 -9.81 -5.25 4.67
N HIS A 212 -8.85 -5.69 5.48
CA HIS A 212 -8.96 -6.94 6.22
C HIS A 212 -10.01 -6.88 7.34
N ARG A 213 -10.79 -7.95 7.47
CA ARG A 213 -11.86 -8.18 8.47
C ARG A 213 -11.38 -8.93 9.70
N ASP A 214 -10.07 -9.12 9.83
CA ASP A 214 -9.39 -9.87 10.87
C ASP A 214 -9.23 -9.13 12.21
N GLY A 215 -9.78 -7.91 12.32
CA GLY A 215 -9.60 -7.06 13.50
C GLY A 215 -8.16 -6.57 13.68
N SER A 216 -7.36 -6.54 12.61
CA SER A 216 -6.04 -5.90 12.60
C SER A 216 -6.11 -4.42 12.22
N GLY A 217 -7.11 -4.01 11.43
CA GLY A 217 -7.37 -2.61 11.07
C GLY A 217 -7.93 -1.80 12.25
N ALA A 218 -7.91 -0.47 12.14
CA ALA A 218 -8.44 0.39 13.19
C ALA A 218 -9.94 0.16 13.44
N ARG A 219 -10.71 0.07 12.35
CA ARG A 219 -12.12 -0.33 12.33
C ARG A 219 -12.54 -0.63 10.90
N THR A 220 -13.34 -1.67 10.72
CA THR A 220 -14.05 -1.92 9.46
C THR A 220 -15.51 -2.28 9.70
N HIS A 221 -16.32 -2.08 8.66
CA HIS A 221 -17.74 -2.38 8.65
C HIS A 221 -18.01 -3.42 7.57
N VAL A 222 -18.74 -4.46 7.95
CA VAL A 222 -19.16 -5.55 7.08
C VAL A 222 -20.64 -5.39 6.80
N SER A 223 -20.95 -5.03 5.57
CA SER A 223 -22.34 -4.97 5.09
C SER A 223 -22.86 -6.40 4.90
N LEU A 224 -24.07 -6.71 5.37
CA LEU A 224 -24.68 -8.01 5.12
C LEU A 224 -25.66 -7.92 3.93
N PRO A 225 -25.71 -8.95 3.07
CA PRO A 225 -26.82 -9.15 2.15
C PRO A 225 -28.17 -9.19 2.87
N GLU A 226 -29.25 -8.84 2.15
CA GLU A 226 -30.61 -8.73 2.73
C GLU A 226 -31.20 -10.08 3.14
N ASP A 227 -30.68 -11.17 2.56
CA ASP A 227 -31.11 -12.56 2.77
C ASP A 227 -30.41 -13.25 3.96
N ILE A 228 -29.38 -12.64 4.55
CA ILE A 228 -28.70 -13.20 5.72
C ILE A 228 -29.43 -12.74 6.99
N ASP A 229 -29.85 -13.69 7.83
CA ASP A 229 -30.31 -13.39 9.18
C ASP A 229 -29.09 -12.97 10.03
N PRO A 230 -29.02 -11.72 10.53
CA PRO A 230 -27.92 -11.28 11.38
C PRO A 230 -27.75 -12.14 12.64
N ALA A 231 -28.81 -12.82 13.13
CA ALA A 231 -28.73 -13.70 14.28
C ALA A 231 -27.83 -14.93 14.05
N GLU A 232 -27.61 -15.34 12.80
CA GLU A 232 -26.73 -16.46 12.42
C GLU A 232 -25.23 -16.08 12.46
N ILE A 233 -24.91 -14.79 12.59
CA ILE A 233 -23.53 -14.32 12.68
C ILE A 233 -22.98 -14.57 14.08
N GLU A 234 -22.45 -15.77 14.30
CA GLU A 234 -21.73 -16.11 15.52
C GLU A 234 -20.29 -15.58 15.52
N SER A 235 -20.06 -14.52 16.29
CA SER A 235 -18.71 -14.00 16.58
C SER A 235 -18.64 -13.40 17.98
N SER A 236 -17.48 -13.54 18.62
CA SER A 236 -17.18 -12.94 19.92
C SER A 236 -16.75 -11.46 19.83
N THR A 237 -16.43 -10.98 18.62
CA THR A 237 -15.83 -9.66 18.40
C THR A 237 -16.69 -8.74 17.52
N ALA A 238 -17.60 -9.32 16.72
CA ALA A 238 -18.52 -8.57 15.88
C ALA A 238 -19.63 -7.92 16.72
N LYS A 239 -19.84 -6.62 16.53
CA LYS A 239 -21.04 -5.92 17.04
C LYS A 239 -22.04 -5.75 15.91
N ILE A 240 -23.18 -6.42 16.02
CA ILE A 240 -24.24 -6.42 15.00
C ILE A 240 -25.13 -5.20 15.20
N TYR A 241 -25.55 -4.58 14.09
CA TYR A 241 -26.48 -3.46 14.05
C TYR A 241 -27.62 -3.78 13.07
N THR A 242 -28.85 -3.77 13.56
CA THR A 242 -30.07 -3.97 12.77
C THR A 242 -30.94 -2.70 12.75
N ASN A 243 -31.94 -2.65 11.87
CA ASN A 243 -32.83 -1.50 11.73
C ASN A 243 -33.73 -1.25 12.96
N ASP A 244 -33.92 -2.25 13.82
CA ASP A 244 -34.81 -2.21 14.99
C ASP A 244 -34.08 -1.97 16.33
N ASP A 245 -32.74 -1.89 16.32
CA ASP A 245 -31.96 -1.72 17.54
C ASP A 245 -32.06 -0.28 18.10
N SER A 246 -33.01 -0.07 19.01
CA SER A 246 -32.86 0.97 20.04
C SER A 246 -31.91 0.45 21.11
N ASP A 247 -30.66 0.94 21.12
CA ASP A 247 -29.64 0.60 22.14
C ASP A 247 -30.24 0.58 23.56
N LYS A 248 -30.30 -0.63 24.17
CA LYS A 248 -30.43 -0.79 25.62
C LYS A 248 -29.03 -1.07 26.16
N ASP A 249 -28.31 -0.01 26.53
CA ASP A 249 -27.09 -0.17 27.33
C ASP A 249 -27.44 -0.86 28.67
N ALA A 250 -26.56 -1.74 29.13
CA ALA A 250 -26.64 -2.49 30.40
C ALA A 250 -26.48 -1.59 31.66
N GLY A 251 -26.99 -0.36 31.61
CA GLY A 251 -26.92 0.64 32.66
C GLY A 251 -28.12 1.59 32.66
N GLY A 252 -29.32 1.10 32.30
CA GLY A 252 -30.60 1.77 32.56
C GLY A 252 -30.84 3.15 31.92
N LYS A 253 -29.88 3.70 31.16
CA LYS A 253 -30.03 4.97 30.45
C LYS A 253 -30.27 4.68 28.97
N LYS A 254 -31.45 5.07 28.48
CA LYS A 254 -31.76 5.13 27.04
C LYS A 254 -30.82 6.14 26.38
N VAL A 255 -29.65 5.71 25.94
CA VAL A 255 -28.87 6.47 24.96
C VAL A 255 -29.58 6.25 23.63
N ARG A 256 -30.06 7.33 22.99
CA ARG A 256 -30.59 7.26 21.61
C ARG A 256 -29.43 6.93 20.67
N GLY A 257 -29.06 5.65 20.60
CA GLY A 257 -28.35 5.09 19.45
C GLY A 257 -29.24 5.30 18.24
N ARG A 258 -28.88 6.26 17.39
CA ARG A 258 -29.65 6.59 16.19
C ARG A 258 -29.31 5.55 15.14
N GLY A 259 -29.86 4.34 15.28
CA GLY A 259 -30.01 3.41 14.16
C GLY A 259 -30.62 4.22 13.01
N LYS A 260 -29.88 4.41 11.93
CA LYS A 260 -30.36 5.22 10.81
C LYS A 260 -31.40 4.36 10.09
N LYS A 261 -32.70 4.63 10.33
CA LYS A 261 -33.80 4.08 9.53
C LYS A 261 -33.39 4.03 8.05
N GLY A 262 -33.38 2.84 7.46
CA GLY A 262 -33.06 2.62 6.03
C GLY A 262 -31.59 2.31 5.73
N VAL A 263 -30.83 1.75 6.68
CA VAL A 263 -29.52 1.15 6.42
C VAL A 263 -29.64 -0.36 6.58
N ASN A 264 -29.14 -1.15 5.62
CA ASN A 264 -29.20 -2.60 5.71
C ASN A 264 -28.35 -3.13 6.88
N PRO A 265 -28.65 -4.33 7.41
CA PRO A 265 -27.90 -4.92 8.51
C PRO A 265 -26.40 -4.97 8.25
N TYR A 266 -25.62 -4.74 9.29
CA TYR A 266 -24.16 -4.79 9.22
C TYR A 266 -23.57 -5.15 10.58
N TYR A 267 -22.31 -5.56 10.58
CA TYR A 267 -21.54 -5.65 11.82
C TYR A 267 -20.23 -4.89 11.75
N VAL A 268 -19.75 -4.49 12.92
CA VAL A 268 -18.50 -3.73 13.08
C VAL A 268 -17.43 -4.67 13.61
N VAL A 269 -16.26 -4.63 12.96
CA VAL A 269 -15.04 -5.26 13.43
C VAL A 269 -14.06 -4.16 13.82
N ASP A 270 -13.77 -4.08 15.11
CA ASP A 270 -12.76 -3.19 15.67
C ASP A 270 -11.41 -3.90 15.76
N TYR A 271 -10.35 -3.12 16.02
CA TYR A 271 -9.09 -3.69 16.45
C TYR A 271 -9.26 -4.67 17.63
N ILE A 272 -8.77 -5.90 17.44
CA ILE A 272 -8.79 -6.97 18.44
C ILE A 272 -7.47 -6.90 19.20
N LEU A 273 -7.57 -6.50 20.47
CA LEU A 273 -6.45 -6.60 21.38
C LEU A 273 -6.19 -8.08 21.73
N PRO A 274 -4.92 -8.49 21.80
CA PRO A 274 -4.53 -9.78 22.36
C PRO A 274 -5.06 -9.92 23.78
N LYS A 275 -5.46 -11.14 24.15
CA LYS A 275 -6.02 -11.40 25.47
C LYS A 275 -4.88 -11.38 26.48
N ASP A 276 -5.01 -10.59 27.54
CA ASP A 276 -4.02 -10.44 28.62
C ASP A 276 -2.63 -9.94 28.16
N ASN A 277 -2.51 -9.45 26.91
CA ASN A 277 -1.27 -8.98 26.30
C ASN A 277 -1.49 -7.76 25.37
N ALA A 278 -2.00 -6.65 25.92
CA ALA A 278 -2.32 -5.45 25.11
C ALA A 278 -1.11 -4.75 24.47
N GLN A 279 0.12 -5.11 24.86
CA GLN A 279 1.38 -4.53 24.35
C GLN A 279 2.15 -5.49 23.44
N ASP A 280 1.48 -6.45 22.80
CA ASP A 280 2.12 -7.46 21.94
C ASP A 280 2.92 -6.91 20.75
N THR A 281 2.73 -5.64 20.39
CA THR A 281 3.51 -4.95 19.36
C THR A 281 4.77 -4.26 19.88
N SER A 282 5.00 -4.25 21.20
CA SER A 282 6.14 -3.56 21.81
C SER A 282 7.40 -4.43 21.80
N PRO A 283 8.57 -3.88 21.39
CA PRO A 283 9.85 -4.60 21.48
C PRO A 283 10.21 -5.08 22.89
N HIS A 284 9.77 -4.36 23.92
CA HIS A 284 10.13 -4.61 25.32
C HIS A 284 9.09 -5.44 26.08
N ASN A 285 8.10 -5.97 25.39
CA ASN A 285 7.05 -6.73 26.04
C ASN A 285 7.56 -8.12 26.50
N PRO A 286 7.58 -8.43 27.81
CA PRO A 286 8.10 -9.70 28.30
C PRO A 286 7.28 -10.92 27.84
N GLN A 287 6.00 -10.73 27.49
CA GLN A 287 5.15 -11.79 26.94
C GLN A 287 5.38 -12.03 25.44
N GLY A 288 6.11 -11.12 24.77
CA GLY A 288 6.31 -11.16 23.32
C GLY A 288 5.01 -10.99 22.52
N VAL A 289 5.07 -11.37 21.24
CA VAL A 289 3.94 -11.30 20.31
C VAL A 289 2.95 -12.43 20.57
N ASP A 290 1.64 -12.15 20.56
CA ASP A 290 0.59 -13.18 20.59
C ASP A 290 0.52 -13.90 19.24
N ARG A 291 1.37 -14.92 19.08
CA ARG A 291 1.46 -15.69 17.84
C ARG A 291 0.17 -16.41 17.48
N VAL A 292 -0.64 -16.81 18.46
CA VAL A 292 -1.89 -17.52 18.21
C VAL A 292 -2.88 -16.59 17.51
N LEU A 293 -3.10 -15.39 18.05
CA LEU A 293 -3.95 -14.38 17.42
C LEU A 293 -3.38 -13.95 16.06
N ARG A 294 -2.08 -13.63 16.00
CA ARG A 294 -1.47 -13.10 14.76
C ARG A 294 -1.45 -14.12 13.63
N SER A 295 -1.20 -15.40 13.90
CA SER A 295 -1.29 -16.47 12.90
C SER A 295 -2.73 -16.66 12.40
N ALA A 296 -3.72 -16.67 13.30
CA ALA A 296 -5.14 -16.78 12.93
C ALA A 296 -5.61 -15.59 12.07
N GLN A 297 -5.11 -14.38 12.35
CA GLN A 297 -5.35 -13.20 11.53
C GLN A 297 -4.76 -13.34 10.13
N ILE A 298 -3.52 -13.82 10.01
CA ILE A 298 -2.89 -14.03 8.70
C ILE A 298 -3.64 -15.10 7.89
N GLU A 299 -4.13 -16.18 8.51
CA GLU A 299 -4.97 -17.18 7.84
C GLU A 299 -6.20 -16.53 7.19
N LEU A 300 -6.92 -15.68 7.94
CA LEU A 300 -8.05 -14.92 7.40
C LEU A 300 -7.62 -13.98 6.26
N ARG A 301 -6.48 -13.29 6.39
CA ARG A 301 -5.97 -12.41 5.33
C ARG A 301 -5.67 -13.17 4.03
N GLN A 302 -5.11 -14.38 4.13
CA GLN A 302 -4.86 -15.24 2.95
C GLN A 302 -6.17 -15.63 2.26
N GLU A 303 -7.19 -16.01 3.03
CA GLU A 303 -8.52 -16.35 2.49
C GLU A 303 -9.21 -15.14 1.83
N GLU A 304 -9.11 -13.96 2.44
CA GLU A 304 -9.62 -12.71 1.86
C GLU A 304 -8.93 -12.36 0.53
N ILE A 305 -7.62 -12.59 0.43
CA ILE A 305 -6.84 -12.34 -0.80
C ILE A 305 -7.22 -13.34 -1.90
N LYS A 306 -7.46 -14.61 -1.56
CA LYS A 306 -7.96 -15.62 -2.51
C LYS A 306 -9.35 -15.24 -3.05
N GLU A 307 -10.24 -14.75 -2.19
CA GLU A 307 -11.55 -14.25 -2.63
C GLU A 307 -11.43 -12.98 -3.48
N ALA A 308 -10.57 -12.03 -3.12
CA ALA A 308 -10.32 -10.85 -3.94
C ALA A 308 -9.75 -11.20 -5.32
N TYR A 309 -8.80 -12.16 -5.39
CA TYR A 309 -8.27 -12.68 -6.64
C TYR A 309 -9.37 -13.29 -7.52
N HIS A 310 -10.29 -14.05 -6.94
CA HIS A 310 -11.44 -14.56 -7.67
C HIS A 310 -12.32 -13.44 -8.25
N VAL A 311 -12.59 -12.39 -7.49
CA VAL A 311 -13.43 -11.26 -7.92
C VAL A 311 -12.79 -10.48 -9.07
N ILE A 312 -11.48 -10.18 -9.00
CA ILE A 312 -10.80 -9.55 -10.13
C ILE A 312 -10.71 -10.48 -11.34
N GLY A 313 -10.67 -11.81 -11.12
CA GLY A 313 -10.86 -12.82 -12.17
C GLY A 313 -12.18 -12.65 -12.91
N LEU A 314 -13.30 -12.55 -12.19
CA LEU A 314 -14.61 -12.31 -12.80
C LEU A 314 -14.64 -11.01 -13.62
N ILE A 315 -14.04 -9.94 -13.11
CA ILE A 315 -13.92 -8.66 -13.85
C ILE A 315 -13.12 -8.87 -15.15
N ASN A 316 -11.96 -9.53 -15.07
CA ASN A 316 -11.11 -9.80 -16.23
C ASN A 316 -11.80 -10.69 -17.28
N ASP A 317 -12.66 -11.61 -16.85
CA ASP A 317 -13.43 -12.49 -17.73
C ASP A 317 -14.62 -11.78 -18.40
N GLY A 318 -14.84 -10.50 -18.10
CA GLY A 318 -15.94 -9.69 -18.64
C GLY A 318 -17.24 -9.77 -17.83
N LYS A 319 -17.20 -10.30 -16.60
CA LYS A 319 -18.34 -10.38 -15.68
C LYS A 319 -18.40 -9.21 -14.69
N GLY A 320 -17.87 -8.05 -15.07
CA GLY A 320 -17.84 -6.85 -14.22
C GLY A 320 -19.23 -6.38 -13.76
N GLU A 321 -20.24 -6.50 -14.62
CA GLU A 321 -21.64 -6.17 -14.26
C GLU A 321 -22.22 -7.08 -13.17
N GLU A 322 -21.84 -8.36 -13.18
CA GLU A 322 -22.25 -9.31 -12.13
C GLU A 322 -21.63 -8.92 -10.79
N VAL A 323 -20.33 -8.58 -10.78
CA VAL A 323 -19.64 -8.05 -9.60
C VAL A 323 -20.29 -6.75 -9.13
N ALA A 324 -20.69 -5.85 -10.04
CA ALA A 324 -21.37 -4.61 -9.71
C ALA A 324 -22.73 -4.83 -9.04
N ARG A 325 -23.49 -5.83 -9.49
CA ARG A 325 -24.77 -6.23 -8.90
C ARG A 325 -24.60 -6.75 -7.47
N LEU A 326 -23.59 -7.60 -7.27
CA LEU A 326 -23.23 -8.17 -5.96
C LEU A 326 -22.62 -7.14 -5.00
N ASN A 327 -22.08 -6.03 -5.51
CA ASN A 327 -21.38 -5.05 -4.70
C ASN A 327 -22.28 -4.46 -3.60
N LEU A 328 -21.82 -4.58 -2.36
CA LEU A 328 -22.44 -4.04 -1.17
C LEU A 328 -21.99 -2.60 -0.88
N ARG A 329 -20.95 -2.06 -1.53
CA ARG A 329 -20.57 -0.63 -1.40
C ARG A 329 -21.46 0.31 -2.21
N LYS A 330 -22.79 0.15 -2.10
CA LYS A 330 -23.84 0.95 -2.74
C LYS A 330 -24.77 1.61 -1.73
N LYS A 331 -25.59 2.57 -2.20
CA LYS A 331 -26.58 3.29 -1.39
C LYS A 331 -27.49 2.28 -0.65
N GLY A 332 -27.75 2.54 0.64
CA GLY A 332 -28.49 1.63 1.52
C GLY A 332 -27.57 0.85 2.48
N ASN A 333 -26.32 0.62 2.10
CA ASN A 333 -25.35 -0.07 2.95
C ASN A 333 -24.40 0.89 3.68
N ILE A 334 -23.87 0.44 4.82
CA ILE A 334 -22.92 1.20 5.63
C ILE A 334 -21.61 1.41 4.85
N GLY A 335 -20.89 2.50 5.13
CA GLY A 335 -19.58 2.75 4.53
C GLY A 335 -19.58 3.05 3.02
N SER A 336 -20.73 3.00 2.35
CA SER A 336 -20.85 3.23 0.92
C SER A 336 -20.70 4.69 0.51
N SER A 337 -20.22 4.91 -0.71
CA SER A 337 -20.40 6.19 -1.41
C SER A 337 -21.78 6.23 -2.06
N SER A 338 -22.31 7.43 -2.32
CA SER A 338 -23.57 7.57 -3.06
C SER A 338 -23.47 7.07 -4.51
N MET A 339 -22.25 7.02 -5.07
CA MET A 339 -22.01 6.57 -6.44
C MET A 339 -21.85 5.05 -6.56
N GLY A 340 -21.38 4.36 -5.52
CA GLY A 340 -20.98 2.95 -5.65
C GLY A 340 -20.06 2.74 -6.85
N LEU A 341 -20.47 1.86 -7.78
CA LEU A 341 -19.78 1.58 -9.05
C LEU A 341 -20.48 2.21 -10.27
N ILE A 342 -21.41 3.15 -10.07
CA ILE A 342 -22.07 3.86 -11.17
C ILE A 342 -21.02 4.60 -12.00
N GLY A 343 -21.07 4.42 -13.32
CA GLY A 343 -20.21 5.06 -14.31
C GLY A 343 -19.03 4.20 -14.79
N ILE A 344 -18.72 3.09 -14.13
CA ILE A 344 -17.68 2.15 -14.59
C ILE A 344 -18.08 1.55 -15.94
N GLN A 345 -17.15 1.54 -16.90
CA GLN A 345 -17.30 0.90 -18.20
C GLN A 345 -16.71 -0.51 -18.15
N TRP A 346 -17.50 -1.52 -17.77
CA TRP A 346 -16.97 -2.88 -17.52
C TRP A 346 -16.37 -3.57 -18.73
N GLU A 347 -16.83 -3.24 -19.95
CA GLU A 347 -16.22 -3.76 -21.18
C GLU A 347 -14.75 -3.37 -21.35
N ASP A 348 -14.31 -2.26 -20.75
CA ASP A 348 -12.91 -1.84 -20.76
C ASP A 348 -12.03 -2.75 -19.89
N TRP A 349 -12.61 -3.46 -18.93
CA TRP A 349 -11.88 -4.33 -18.00
C TRP A 349 -11.71 -5.77 -18.48
N LYS A 350 -12.44 -6.18 -19.52
CA LYS A 350 -12.34 -7.53 -20.06
C LYS A 350 -10.94 -7.75 -20.65
N GLY A 351 -10.23 -8.73 -20.10
CA GLY A 351 -8.88 -9.10 -20.50
C GLY A 351 -7.83 -8.04 -20.22
N SER A 352 -8.09 -7.08 -19.33
CA SER A 352 -7.20 -5.96 -19.04
C SER A 352 -6.12 -6.26 -17.99
N MET A 353 -6.14 -7.44 -17.35
CA MET A 353 -5.24 -7.80 -16.25
C MET A 353 -4.39 -9.05 -16.55
N PHE A 354 -3.11 -9.00 -16.17
CA PHE A 354 -2.22 -10.17 -16.15
C PHE A 354 -2.44 -10.97 -14.85
N LEU A 355 -3.43 -11.86 -14.83
CA LEU A 355 -3.81 -12.62 -13.62
C LEU A 355 -3.01 -13.91 -13.37
N ASN A 356 -2.16 -14.34 -14.30
CA ASN A 356 -1.30 -15.52 -14.10
C ASN A 356 0.03 -15.18 -13.40
N THR A 357 0.33 -13.90 -13.22
CA THR A 357 1.60 -13.40 -12.66
C THR A 357 1.37 -12.14 -11.83
N VAL A 358 0.66 -12.29 -10.72
CA VAL A 358 0.31 -11.19 -9.82
C VAL A 358 1.42 -11.00 -8.80
N SER A 359 1.77 -9.75 -8.49
CA SER A 359 2.65 -9.44 -7.36
C SER A 359 1.83 -9.21 -6.09
N VAL A 360 2.34 -9.63 -4.94
CA VAL A 360 1.75 -9.30 -3.65
C VAL A 360 2.64 -8.30 -2.93
N MET A 361 2.06 -7.27 -2.34
CA MET A 361 2.78 -6.22 -1.62
C MET A 361 2.14 -6.04 -0.24
N GLY A 362 2.93 -5.79 0.79
CA GLY A 362 2.34 -5.54 2.10
C GLY A 362 3.26 -4.80 3.06
N HIS A 363 2.65 -3.98 3.91
CA HIS A 363 3.38 -3.18 4.92
C HIS A 363 3.19 -3.72 6.34
N SER A 364 4.27 -3.78 7.13
CA SER A 364 4.23 -4.19 8.54
C SER A 364 3.60 -5.59 8.69
N PHE A 365 2.45 -5.71 9.33
CA PHE A 365 1.69 -6.96 9.39
C PHE A 365 1.20 -7.47 8.03
N GLY A 366 0.98 -6.56 7.07
CA GLY A 366 0.79 -6.90 5.66
C GLY A 366 2.04 -7.50 5.03
N GLY A 367 3.23 -7.10 5.45
CA GLY A 367 4.50 -7.72 5.03
C GLY A 367 4.62 -9.16 5.51
N ALA A 368 4.22 -9.44 6.76
CA ALA A 368 4.11 -10.81 7.29
C ALA A 368 3.10 -11.67 6.48
N THR A 369 2.01 -11.05 6.05
CA THR A 369 1.01 -11.68 5.17
C THR A 369 1.62 -12.01 3.80
N THR A 370 2.36 -11.08 3.20
CA THR A 370 3.10 -11.27 1.94
C THR A 370 4.05 -12.46 2.02
N VAL A 371 4.81 -12.60 3.11
CA VAL A 371 5.70 -13.75 3.32
C VAL A 371 4.93 -15.08 3.30
N GLN A 372 3.79 -15.18 3.99
CA GLN A 372 2.99 -16.42 3.98
C GLN A 372 2.41 -16.74 2.60
N LEU A 373 1.99 -15.72 1.84
CA LEU A 373 1.54 -15.92 0.45
C LEU A 373 2.67 -16.41 -0.47
N CYS A 374 3.90 -15.92 -0.24
CA CYS A 374 5.07 -16.36 -0.98
C CYS A 374 5.53 -17.78 -0.61
N ARG A 375 5.16 -18.29 0.57
CA ARG A 375 5.37 -19.69 0.97
C ARG A 375 4.33 -20.66 0.42
N ASP A 376 3.14 -20.19 0.08
CA ASP A 376 2.04 -21.05 -0.37
C ASP A 376 2.20 -21.45 -1.84
N ASP A 377 2.62 -22.70 -2.08
CA ASP A 377 2.80 -23.30 -3.41
C ASP A 377 1.49 -23.46 -4.20
N SER A 378 0.35 -23.52 -3.51
CA SER A 378 -0.95 -23.62 -4.20
C SER A 378 -1.33 -22.34 -4.92
N LEU A 379 -0.71 -21.20 -4.55
CA LEU A 379 -0.93 -19.90 -5.16
C LEU A 379 0.00 -19.67 -6.35
N THR A 380 -0.17 -20.50 -7.39
CA THR A 380 0.66 -20.49 -8.60
C THR A 380 0.55 -19.20 -9.43
N TRP A 381 -0.51 -18.42 -9.20
CA TRP A 381 -0.74 -17.13 -9.84
C TRP A 381 0.08 -15.98 -9.22
N ILE A 382 0.71 -16.19 -8.06
CA ILE A 382 1.61 -15.20 -7.45
C ILE A 382 3.00 -15.34 -8.06
N ALA A 383 3.51 -14.25 -8.64
CA ALA A 383 4.83 -14.20 -9.26
C ALA A 383 5.94 -13.73 -8.31
N SER A 384 5.65 -12.78 -7.41
CA SER A 384 6.67 -12.17 -6.53
C SER A 384 6.06 -11.46 -5.33
N GLY A 385 6.89 -11.17 -4.32
CA GLY A 385 6.51 -10.51 -3.06
C GLY A 385 7.31 -9.26 -2.72
N LEU A 386 6.60 -8.15 -2.43
CA LEU A 386 7.17 -6.89 -1.99
C LEU A 386 6.83 -6.65 -0.51
N ILE A 387 7.84 -6.67 0.35
CA ILE A 387 7.71 -6.67 1.80
C ILE A 387 8.19 -5.32 2.33
N LEU A 388 7.26 -4.48 2.77
CA LEU A 388 7.53 -3.13 3.25
C LEU A 388 7.57 -3.13 4.79
N ASP A 389 8.77 -3.02 5.35
CA ASP A 389 9.06 -2.91 6.78
C ASP A 389 8.29 -3.95 7.63
N ALA A 390 8.48 -5.24 7.30
CA ALA A 390 7.70 -6.32 7.88
C ALA A 390 7.86 -6.44 9.39
N TRP A 391 6.73 -6.68 10.06
CA TRP A 391 6.71 -7.11 11.46
C TRP A 391 7.05 -8.60 11.56
N GLY A 392 8.34 -8.91 11.45
CA GLY A 392 8.91 -10.26 11.42
C GLY A 392 8.54 -11.13 12.62
N GLN A 393 8.37 -10.55 13.82
CA GLN A 393 7.96 -11.33 14.99
C GLN A 393 6.54 -11.91 14.90
N ALA A 394 5.65 -11.25 14.16
CA ALA A 394 4.29 -11.74 13.91
C ALA A 394 4.20 -12.65 12.68
N THR A 395 5.27 -12.73 11.88
CA THR A 395 5.37 -13.69 10.78
C THR A 395 5.47 -15.10 11.36
N PRO A 396 4.54 -16.01 11.03
CA PRO A 396 4.65 -17.41 11.38
C PRO A 396 6.03 -17.94 10.94
N PRO A 397 6.71 -18.77 11.74
CA PRO A 397 7.97 -19.36 11.32
C PRO A 397 7.79 -20.17 10.03
N GLY A 398 8.85 -20.27 9.22
CA GLY A 398 8.89 -21.23 8.13
C GLY A 398 8.78 -22.65 8.68
N GLY A 399 8.35 -23.60 7.85
CA GLY A 399 8.44 -25.01 8.19
C GLY A 399 9.81 -25.59 7.80
N ASP A 400 10.19 -26.72 8.40
CA ASP A 400 11.42 -27.46 8.03
C ASP A 400 11.35 -28.12 6.65
N LYS A 401 10.20 -28.04 5.98
CA LYS A 401 9.94 -28.62 4.66
C LYS A 401 10.05 -27.55 3.58
N PRO A 402 10.65 -27.85 2.41
CA PRO A 402 10.73 -26.91 1.29
C PRO A 402 9.38 -26.33 0.84
N SER A 403 8.28 -27.10 1.01
CA SER A 403 6.91 -26.66 0.70
C SER A 403 6.38 -25.53 1.60
N ASN A 404 7.10 -25.20 2.66
CA ASN A 404 6.75 -24.15 3.62
C ASN A 404 7.84 -23.06 3.70
N SER A 405 8.75 -23.03 2.74
CA SER A 405 9.81 -22.02 2.60
C SER A 405 9.41 -20.99 1.55
N VAL A 406 9.93 -19.77 1.66
CA VAL A 406 9.70 -18.77 0.61
C VAL A 406 10.38 -19.25 -0.67
N ASN A 407 9.63 -19.42 -1.76
CA ASN A 407 10.14 -19.94 -3.04
C ASN A 407 9.83 -19.05 -4.24
N LYS A 408 9.25 -17.87 -3.99
CA LYS A 408 8.98 -16.84 -4.98
C LYS A 408 9.99 -15.71 -4.81
N PRO A 409 10.38 -14.99 -5.88
CA PRO A 409 11.20 -13.80 -5.76
C PRO A 409 10.63 -12.80 -4.74
N ILE A 410 11.47 -12.25 -3.86
CA ILE A 410 11.06 -11.25 -2.87
C ILE A 410 12.01 -10.05 -2.80
N ILE A 411 11.47 -8.92 -2.36
CA ILE A 411 12.23 -7.78 -1.86
C ILE A 411 11.73 -7.38 -0.47
N ALA A 412 12.64 -7.25 0.49
CA ALA A 412 12.39 -6.68 1.81
C ALA A 412 12.99 -5.27 1.90
N ILE A 413 12.13 -4.26 2.09
CA ILE A 413 12.50 -2.85 2.24
C ILE A 413 12.21 -2.45 3.68
N SER A 414 13.23 -2.30 4.51
CA SER A 414 13.11 -1.96 5.94
C SER A 414 13.35 -0.48 6.22
N SER A 415 12.84 0.01 7.35
CA SER A 415 13.20 1.33 7.90
C SER A 415 14.30 1.21 8.96
N GLU A 416 15.18 2.21 9.07
CA GLU A 416 16.31 2.17 10.01
C GLU A 416 15.84 2.01 11.47
N ALA A 417 14.81 2.77 11.88
CA ALA A 417 14.32 2.71 13.25
C ALA A 417 13.78 1.31 13.63
N PHE A 418 13.13 0.64 12.67
CA PHE A 418 12.53 -0.68 12.86
C PHE A 418 13.57 -1.81 12.74
N MET A 419 14.59 -1.61 11.89
CA MET A 419 15.73 -2.50 11.73
C MET A 419 16.54 -2.68 13.02
N HIS A 420 16.66 -1.64 13.86
CA HIS A 420 17.36 -1.75 15.15
C HIS A 420 16.65 -2.65 16.19
N TRP A 421 15.42 -3.09 15.92
CA TRP A 421 14.80 -4.15 16.71
C TRP A 421 15.36 -5.51 16.29
N LYS A 422 16.42 -5.97 16.97
CA LYS A 422 17.21 -7.14 16.57
C LYS A 422 16.37 -8.40 16.37
N GLU A 423 15.45 -8.72 17.30
CA GLU A 423 14.60 -9.92 17.14
C GLU A 423 13.67 -9.83 15.92
N ASN A 424 13.23 -8.62 15.55
CA ASN A 424 12.45 -8.42 14.33
C ASN A 424 13.33 -8.54 13.09
N TYR A 425 14.50 -7.90 13.10
CA TYR A 425 15.47 -7.96 12.02
C TYR A 425 15.93 -9.39 11.72
N ASP A 426 16.24 -10.18 12.76
CA ASP A 426 16.65 -11.58 12.59
C ASP A 426 15.55 -12.43 11.94
N ARG A 427 14.27 -12.09 12.19
CA ARG A 427 13.14 -12.72 11.49
C ARG A 427 13.05 -12.30 10.02
N VAL A 428 13.39 -11.06 9.70
CA VAL A 428 13.48 -10.59 8.30
C VAL A 428 14.60 -11.31 7.57
N VAL A 429 15.78 -11.38 8.18
CA VAL A 429 16.92 -12.16 7.66
C VAL A 429 16.53 -13.62 7.44
N SER A 430 15.82 -14.24 8.40
CA SER A 430 15.39 -15.63 8.32
C SER A 430 14.58 -15.94 7.06
N PHE A 431 13.51 -15.20 6.78
CA PHE A 431 12.68 -15.49 5.58
C PHE A 431 13.35 -15.07 4.28
N CYS A 432 14.29 -14.12 4.33
CA CYS A 432 15.13 -13.79 3.19
C CYS A 432 16.13 -14.91 2.88
N ASN A 433 16.68 -15.56 3.90
CA ASN A 433 17.49 -16.76 3.73
C ASN A 433 16.65 -17.93 3.20
N GLU A 434 15.41 -18.13 3.66
CA GLU A 434 14.51 -19.13 3.05
C GLU A 434 14.37 -18.92 1.53
N ALA A 435 14.20 -17.67 1.09
CA ALA A 435 14.14 -17.33 -0.33
C ALA A 435 15.44 -17.67 -1.07
N ARG A 436 16.60 -17.30 -0.51
CA ARG A 436 17.92 -17.60 -1.10
C ARG A 436 18.17 -19.11 -1.18
N ASP A 437 17.86 -19.85 -0.12
CA ASP A 437 18.11 -21.29 -0.01
C ASP A 437 17.22 -22.09 -0.97
N SER A 438 16.03 -21.57 -1.29
CA SER A 438 15.15 -22.14 -2.32
C SER A 438 15.61 -21.85 -3.76
N GLY A 439 16.60 -20.98 -3.95
CA GLY A 439 17.04 -20.49 -5.26
C GLY A 439 16.17 -19.38 -5.85
N ALA A 440 15.30 -18.75 -5.05
CA ALA A 440 14.53 -17.58 -5.46
C ALA A 440 15.38 -16.30 -5.36
N LEU A 441 15.08 -15.32 -6.23
CA LEU A 441 15.75 -14.01 -6.16
C LEU A 441 15.33 -13.26 -4.89
N CYS A 442 16.29 -12.76 -4.13
CA CYS A 442 16.03 -12.07 -2.88
C CYS A 442 16.85 -10.78 -2.77
N TRP A 443 16.16 -9.66 -2.60
CA TRP A 443 16.75 -8.40 -2.18
C TRP A 443 16.34 -8.06 -0.75
N MET A 444 17.26 -7.54 0.03
CA MET A 444 16.97 -7.00 1.36
C MET A 444 17.73 -5.69 1.52
N LEU A 445 17.02 -4.60 1.82
CA LEU A 445 17.60 -3.28 1.95
C LEU A 445 16.94 -2.47 3.07
N THR A 446 17.66 -1.49 3.59
CA THR A 446 17.18 -0.54 4.60
C THR A 446 17.29 0.89 4.07
N ILE A 447 16.23 1.68 4.23
CA ILE A 447 16.25 3.12 3.93
C ILE A 447 16.81 3.87 5.13
N ALA A 448 18.00 4.44 4.98
CA ALA A 448 18.68 5.19 6.03
C ALA A 448 17.89 6.45 6.42
N GLY A 449 17.90 6.77 7.71
CA GLY A 449 17.22 7.88 8.34
C GLY A 449 15.70 7.76 8.43
N SER A 450 15.12 6.63 8.03
CA SER A 450 13.68 6.42 7.97
C SER A 450 13.08 5.77 9.23
N THR A 451 11.77 5.93 9.39
CA THR A 451 10.99 5.37 10.49
C THR A 451 9.85 4.51 9.96
N HIS A 452 9.27 3.65 10.79
CA HIS A 452 8.24 2.68 10.38
C HIS A 452 7.05 3.32 9.63
N LEU A 453 6.63 4.51 10.06
CA LEU A 453 5.49 5.19 9.44
C LEU A 453 5.81 5.84 8.09
N ALA A 454 7.09 5.91 7.68
CA ALA A 454 7.52 6.55 6.43
C ALA A 454 6.90 5.91 5.18
N MET A 455 6.48 4.64 5.27
CA MET A 455 5.83 3.88 4.19
C MET A 455 4.30 3.96 4.24
N THR A 456 3.73 4.88 5.03
CA THR A 456 2.29 5.09 5.17
C THR A 456 1.90 6.52 4.78
N ASP A 457 0.64 6.74 4.45
CA ASP A 457 0.13 8.08 4.16
C ASP A 457 0.25 9.04 5.35
N PHE A 458 0.33 8.52 6.58
CA PHE A 458 0.54 9.35 7.77
C PHE A 458 1.83 10.18 7.68
N ALA A 459 2.87 9.67 7.02
CA ALA A 459 4.14 10.38 6.94
C ALA A 459 4.08 11.63 6.06
N VAL A 460 3.37 11.55 4.94
CA VAL A 460 3.15 12.68 4.04
C VAL A 460 2.03 13.60 4.53
N LEU A 461 1.05 13.06 5.25
CA LEU A 461 0.00 13.87 5.87
C LEU A 461 0.55 14.66 7.06
N TYR A 462 1.35 14.08 7.94
CA TYR A 462 1.81 14.72 9.17
C TYR A 462 3.34 14.92 9.23
N PRO A 463 3.96 15.60 8.26
CA PRO A 463 5.43 15.68 8.16
C PRO A 463 6.10 16.36 9.35
N VAL A 464 5.45 17.36 9.95
CA VAL A 464 5.95 18.05 11.16
C VAL A 464 5.95 17.11 12.36
N TRP A 465 4.90 16.32 12.54
CA TRP A 465 4.81 15.32 13.59
C TRP A 465 5.88 14.22 13.40
N MET A 466 6.11 13.79 12.15
CA MET A 466 7.16 12.82 11.80
C MET A 466 8.57 13.33 12.11
N SER A 467 8.86 14.59 11.78
CA SER A 467 10.17 15.18 12.05
C SER A 467 10.38 15.47 13.54
N LEU A 468 9.38 16.02 14.24
CA LEU A 468 9.54 16.49 15.61
C LEU A 468 9.39 15.38 16.65
N ILE A 469 8.38 14.51 16.49
CA ILE A 469 8.01 13.49 17.49
C ILE A 469 8.66 12.14 17.19
N MET A 470 8.57 11.71 15.93
CA MET A 470 9.13 10.42 15.50
C MET A 470 10.61 10.52 15.07
N LYS A 471 11.18 11.73 15.07
CA LYS A 471 12.60 12.00 14.79
C LYS A 471 13.11 11.36 13.49
N SER A 472 12.26 11.29 12.45
CA SER A 472 12.69 10.88 11.12
C SER A 472 13.75 11.85 10.59
N LEU A 473 14.90 11.31 10.17
CA LEU A 473 16.03 12.08 9.66
C LEU A 473 15.91 12.32 8.15
N VAL A 474 15.38 11.33 7.42
CA VAL A 474 15.05 11.47 6.00
C VAL A 474 13.73 12.20 5.84
N SER A 475 13.63 13.01 4.77
CA SER A 475 12.35 13.57 4.34
C SER A 475 11.37 12.44 4.02
N PRO A 476 10.14 12.44 4.57
CA PRO A 476 9.11 11.45 4.25
C PRO A 476 8.92 11.24 2.74
N SER A 477 8.98 12.31 1.95
CA SER A 477 8.84 12.24 0.50
C SER A 477 10.00 11.50 -0.20
N ARG A 478 11.24 11.61 0.31
CA ARG A 478 12.39 10.90 -0.27
C ARG A 478 12.38 9.42 0.13
N ALA A 479 12.04 9.09 1.38
CA ALA A 479 11.84 7.68 1.79
C ALA A 479 10.73 6.99 0.99
N PHE A 480 9.61 7.70 0.80
CA PHE A 480 8.54 7.25 -0.07
C PHE A 480 9.03 7.01 -1.50
N TYR A 481 9.73 7.98 -2.09
CA TYR A 481 10.27 7.86 -3.44
C TYR A 481 11.24 6.67 -3.59
N LEU A 482 12.16 6.49 -2.64
CA LEU A 482 13.10 5.36 -2.63
C LEU A 482 12.38 4.01 -2.54
N THR A 483 11.31 3.95 -1.73
CA THR A 483 10.45 2.75 -1.64
C THR A 483 9.80 2.43 -2.99
N ILE A 484 9.27 3.43 -3.69
CA ILE A 484 8.64 3.26 -5.00
C ILE A 484 9.66 2.84 -6.06
N VAL A 485 10.79 3.52 -6.16
CA VAL A 485 11.82 3.19 -7.17
C VAL A 485 12.36 1.79 -6.95
N ALA A 486 12.68 1.39 -5.71
CA ALA A 486 13.11 0.03 -5.41
C ALA A 486 12.03 -1.00 -5.77
N SER A 487 10.76 -0.71 -5.49
CA SER A 487 9.64 -1.58 -5.85
C SER A 487 9.50 -1.75 -7.36
N LEU A 488 9.60 -0.65 -8.13
CA LEU A 488 9.49 -0.66 -9.59
C LEU A 488 10.67 -1.39 -10.24
N GLU A 489 11.90 -1.21 -9.74
CA GLU A 489 13.08 -1.94 -10.21
C GLU A 489 12.96 -3.45 -9.91
N PHE A 490 12.41 -3.82 -8.75
CA PHE A 490 12.16 -5.22 -8.41
C PHE A 490 11.11 -5.85 -9.33
N LEU A 491 10.00 -5.16 -9.59
CA LEU A 491 8.96 -5.62 -10.49
C LEU A 491 9.51 -5.79 -11.92
N GLU A 492 10.37 -4.88 -12.37
CA GLU A 492 11.07 -5.00 -13.65
C GLU A 492 12.06 -6.18 -13.70
N ALA A 493 12.70 -6.52 -12.58
CA ALA A 493 13.60 -7.67 -12.51
C ALA A 493 12.85 -9.01 -12.53
N THR A 494 11.65 -9.06 -11.95
CA THR A 494 10.95 -10.31 -11.63
C THR A 494 9.77 -10.65 -12.51
N LEU A 495 9.09 -9.66 -13.10
CA LEU A 495 7.94 -9.87 -13.98
C LEU A 495 8.34 -10.20 -15.43
N PRO A 496 7.46 -10.89 -16.18
CA PRO A 496 7.67 -11.12 -17.61
C PRO A 496 7.90 -9.80 -18.39
N PRO A 497 8.80 -9.78 -19.38
CA PRO A 497 9.13 -8.56 -20.13
C PRO A 497 7.93 -7.88 -20.79
N GLU A 498 6.92 -8.63 -21.23
CA GLU A 498 5.67 -8.09 -21.80
C GLU A 498 4.90 -7.14 -20.87
N GLN A 499 5.07 -7.27 -19.55
CA GLN A 499 4.38 -6.46 -18.55
C GLN A 499 5.13 -5.17 -18.21
N THR A 500 6.42 -5.13 -18.53
CA THR A 500 7.34 -4.04 -18.17
C THR A 500 7.97 -3.39 -19.40
N LYS A 501 7.73 -3.92 -20.61
CA LYS A 501 8.16 -3.41 -21.92
C LYS A 501 7.85 -1.92 -22.10
N PHE A 502 6.70 -1.50 -21.58
CA PHE A 502 6.15 -0.15 -21.70
C PHE A 502 6.34 0.70 -20.44
N ARG A 503 7.35 0.38 -19.60
CA ARG A 503 7.64 1.14 -18.38
C ARG A 503 7.83 2.62 -18.67
N THR A 504 7.30 3.46 -17.78
CA THR A 504 7.39 4.92 -17.89
C THR A 504 8.07 5.58 -16.69
N TRP A 505 8.62 4.78 -15.79
CA TRP A 505 9.40 5.27 -14.65
C TRP A 505 10.90 5.29 -14.98
N SER A 506 11.62 6.21 -14.34
CA SER A 506 13.09 6.24 -14.34
C SER A 506 13.64 5.23 -13.33
N THR A 507 14.76 4.59 -13.68
CA THR A 507 15.55 3.78 -12.75
C THR A 507 16.67 4.60 -12.11
N GLU A 508 16.87 4.46 -10.81
CA GLU A 508 18.05 5.00 -10.11
C GLU A 508 19.16 3.95 -9.93
N ARG A 509 18.91 2.73 -10.41
CA ARG A 509 19.81 1.58 -10.29
C ARG A 509 20.08 1.22 -8.82
N LEU A 510 19.05 1.31 -7.98
CA LEU A 510 19.12 0.98 -6.55
C LEU A 510 19.35 -0.51 -6.33
N LEU A 511 18.74 -1.34 -7.18
CA LEU A 511 18.84 -2.80 -7.12
C LEU A 511 19.92 -3.39 -8.00
N CYS A 512 20.78 -2.54 -8.61
CA CYS A 512 21.92 -3.03 -9.37
C CYS A 512 22.78 -3.93 -8.46
N THR A 513 22.95 -5.16 -8.91
CA THR A 513 23.64 -6.23 -8.19
C THR A 513 25.08 -5.79 -7.89
N ARG A 514 25.38 -5.58 -6.61
CA ARG A 514 26.74 -5.53 -6.08
C ARG A 514 27.15 -6.95 -5.68
N GLU A 515 28.43 -7.17 -5.38
CA GLU A 515 28.81 -8.46 -4.82
C GLU A 515 27.94 -8.77 -3.58
N PRO A 516 27.43 -10.02 -3.45
CA PRO A 516 26.59 -10.40 -2.32
C PRO A 516 27.33 -10.10 -1.02
N VAL A 517 26.68 -9.39 -0.10
CA VAL A 517 27.25 -9.18 1.24
C VAL A 517 27.26 -10.54 1.95
N SER A 518 28.44 -10.95 2.44
CA SER A 518 28.64 -12.24 3.13
C SER A 518 27.81 -12.35 4.41
N ASP A 519 27.74 -11.26 5.17
CA ASP A 519 26.98 -11.15 6.41
C ASP A 519 26.02 -9.94 6.33
N PRO A 520 24.69 -10.13 6.44
CA PRO A 520 23.74 -9.03 6.40
C PRO A 520 24.00 -7.96 7.49
N ASP A 521 24.67 -8.31 8.59
CA ASP A 521 25.00 -7.39 9.66
C ASP A 521 26.15 -6.42 9.29
N GLU A 522 26.98 -6.72 8.28
CA GLU A 522 28.06 -5.83 7.81
C GLU A 522 27.55 -4.46 7.32
N ALA A 523 26.32 -4.42 6.79
CA ALA A 523 25.70 -3.19 6.30
C ALA A 523 25.06 -2.34 7.41
N LEU A 524 24.94 -2.87 8.64
CA LEU A 524 24.31 -2.17 9.77
C LEU A 524 25.19 -1.03 10.28
N LYS A 525 24.61 0.17 10.35
CA LYS A 525 25.22 1.32 11.01
C LYS A 525 24.47 1.65 12.28
N THR A 526 25.19 2.07 13.32
CA THR A 526 24.62 2.39 14.63
C THR A 526 24.60 3.88 14.94
N ASP A 527 24.97 4.74 13.98
CA ASP A 527 25.16 6.18 14.17
C ASP A 527 23.90 6.91 14.67
N HIS A 528 22.72 6.43 14.29
CA HIS A 528 21.42 6.97 14.71
C HIS A 528 20.56 5.97 15.48
N ALA A 529 21.19 4.91 15.99
CA ALA A 529 20.50 3.87 16.73
C ALA A 529 19.68 4.46 17.89
N PRO A 530 18.40 4.04 18.04
CA PRO A 530 17.54 4.49 19.11
C PRO A 530 18.12 4.11 20.48
N ASP A 531 17.85 4.93 21.50
CA ASP A 531 17.99 4.45 22.88
C ASP A 531 16.97 3.32 23.12
N ASP A 532 17.28 2.33 23.96
CA ASP A 532 16.45 1.12 24.16
C ASP A 532 14.94 1.40 24.23
N LYS A 533 14.50 2.33 25.09
CA LYS A 533 13.09 2.73 25.25
C LYS A 533 12.37 3.21 23.97
N TRP A 534 13.11 3.51 22.89
CA TRP A 534 12.62 4.06 21.63
C TRP A 534 12.90 3.16 20.42
N VAL A 535 13.42 1.95 20.63
CA VAL A 535 13.60 0.93 19.60
C VAL A 535 12.29 0.74 18.82
N ALA A 536 12.38 0.59 17.49
CA ALA A 536 11.26 0.49 16.55
C ALA A 536 10.37 1.74 16.41
N VAL A 537 10.60 2.80 17.21
CA VAL A 537 9.71 3.98 17.25
C VAL A 537 10.38 5.22 16.66
N ARG A 538 11.58 5.61 17.10
CA ARG A 538 12.23 6.86 16.65
C ARG A 538 13.74 6.79 16.66
N LEU A 539 14.40 7.50 15.74
CA LEU A 539 15.86 7.56 15.68
C LEU A 539 16.46 8.54 16.70
N LYS A 540 17.77 8.38 16.96
CA LYS A 540 18.56 9.31 17.77
C LYS A 540 19.21 10.34 16.86
N ILE A 541 18.96 11.63 17.13
CA ILE A 541 19.57 12.75 16.40
C ILE A 541 20.68 13.35 17.26
N PRO A 542 21.96 13.17 16.89
CA PRO A 542 23.06 13.85 17.58
C PRO A 542 22.90 15.37 17.46
N ASN A 543 23.11 16.09 18.57
CA ASN A 543 23.02 17.55 18.62
C ASN A 543 21.74 18.12 17.99
N GLU A 544 20.58 17.54 18.33
CA GLU A 544 19.27 17.80 17.72
C GLU A 544 18.95 19.29 17.52
N PHE A 545 19.22 20.14 18.52
CA PHE A 545 18.98 21.58 18.42
C PHE A 545 19.80 22.22 17.28
N SER A 546 21.11 21.96 17.20
CA SER A 546 21.97 22.57 16.18
C SER A 546 21.70 22.01 14.79
N THR A 547 21.43 20.71 14.68
CA THR A 547 21.05 20.04 13.42
C THR A 547 19.76 20.62 12.85
N ARG A 548 18.74 20.84 13.70
CA ARG A 548 17.47 21.44 13.29
C ARG A 548 17.61 22.92 12.92
N MET A 549 18.38 23.68 13.69
CA MET A 549 18.64 25.10 13.38
C MET A 549 19.37 25.26 12.03
N LYS A 550 20.34 24.39 11.71
CA LYS A 550 20.98 24.36 10.38
C LYS A 550 19.98 24.07 9.27
N SER A 551 19.11 23.07 9.45
CA SER A 551 18.08 22.72 8.46
C SER A 551 17.09 23.87 8.22
N ILE A 552 16.61 24.52 9.28
CA ILE A 552 15.75 25.71 9.20
C ILE A 552 16.47 26.83 8.45
N TRP A 553 17.73 27.11 8.80
CA TRP A 553 18.53 28.13 8.13
C TRP A 553 18.70 27.84 6.63
N HIS A 554 18.98 26.60 6.25
CA HIS A 554 19.06 26.18 4.84
C HIS A 554 17.70 26.30 4.13
N SER A 555 16.59 26.01 4.80
CA SER A 555 15.24 26.19 4.24
C SER A 555 14.93 27.66 4.00
N VAL A 556 15.18 28.53 5.00
CA VAL A 556 14.99 29.98 4.90
C VAL A 556 15.88 30.56 3.81
N ARG A 557 17.15 30.16 3.74
CA ARG A 557 18.08 30.58 2.69
C ARG A 557 17.60 30.17 1.30
N ARG A 558 17.06 28.97 1.12
CA ARG A 558 16.48 28.52 -0.17
C ARG A 558 15.26 29.35 -0.55
N THR A 559 14.35 29.62 0.38
CA THR A 559 13.18 30.47 0.13
C THR A 559 13.58 31.89 -0.26
N ILE A 560 14.53 32.49 0.46
CA ILE A 560 15.09 33.82 0.13
C ILE A 560 15.74 33.80 -1.25
N MET A 561 16.56 32.79 -1.57
CA MET A 561 17.19 32.68 -2.89
C MET A 561 16.18 32.48 -4.02
N SER A 562 15.07 31.78 -3.78
CA SER A 562 13.99 31.61 -4.77
C SER A 562 13.18 32.89 -5.03
N LEU A 563 13.16 33.83 -4.06
CA LEU A 563 12.51 35.14 -4.21
C LEU A 563 13.40 36.16 -4.93
N ILE A 564 14.69 35.86 -5.11
CA ILE A 564 15.70 36.76 -5.69
C ILE A 564 16.04 36.35 -7.15
N ARG A 565 15.62 35.18 -7.63
CA ARG A 565 15.90 34.70 -9.00
C ARG A 565 14.61 34.58 -9.81
N ASP A 566 14.57 35.26 -10.96
CA ASP A 566 13.43 35.31 -11.90
C ASP A 566 13.28 34.08 -12.82
N ASP A 567 14.00 32.98 -12.55
CA ASP A 567 13.91 31.74 -13.35
C ASP A 567 13.55 30.53 -12.46
N PRO A 568 12.33 29.99 -12.54
CA PRO A 568 11.86 28.89 -11.69
C PRO A 568 12.27 27.50 -12.17
N SER A 569 13.12 27.39 -13.20
CA SER A 569 13.45 26.10 -13.83
C SER A 569 14.50 25.25 -13.10
N ASP A 570 15.20 25.80 -12.08
CA ASP A 570 16.40 25.15 -11.51
C ASP A 570 16.38 24.89 -9.99
N THR A 571 15.20 24.90 -9.34
CA THR A 571 15.12 24.83 -7.85
C THR A 571 14.49 23.58 -7.22
N GLU A 572 14.20 22.53 -7.99
CA GLU A 572 13.94 21.20 -7.44
C GLU A 572 15.16 20.29 -7.69
N MET A 573 15.80 19.82 -6.62
CA MET A 573 16.96 18.89 -6.57
C MET A 573 18.36 19.48 -6.32
N ALA A 574 18.49 20.66 -5.72
CA ALA A 574 19.72 21.03 -5.01
C ALA A 574 19.54 20.84 -3.49
N GLY A 575 19.41 19.59 -3.05
CA GLY A 575 19.36 19.20 -1.65
C GLY A 575 20.41 18.12 -1.38
N SER A 576 21.57 18.54 -0.88
CA SER A 576 22.70 17.73 -0.38
C SER A 576 23.17 16.58 -1.28
N SER A 577 24.42 16.65 -1.74
CA SER A 577 25.14 15.50 -2.31
C SER A 577 25.42 14.43 -1.23
N TYR A 578 24.37 13.74 -0.77
CA TYR A 578 24.52 12.42 -0.20
C TYR A 578 24.62 11.47 -1.40
N SER A 579 25.70 10.69 -1.48
CA SER A 579 25.77 9.65 -2.52
C SER A 579 24.64 8.65 -2.26
N VAL A 580 24.05 8.07 -3.32
CA VAL A 580 23.00 7.04 -3.23
C VAL A 580 23.37 5.91 -2.26
N SER A 581 24.68 5.61 -2.12
CA SER A 581 25.23 4.64 -1.16
C SER A 581 25.10 5.01 0.33
N GLN A 582 24.72 6.26 0.65
CA GLN A 582 24.46 6.70 2.01
C GLN A 582 22.96 6.67 2.38
N GLU A 583 22.06 6.62 1.39
CA GLU A 583 20.60 6.61 1.61
C GLU A 583 20.01 5.18 1.71
N ILE A 584 20.66 4.19 1.08
CA ILE A 584 20.23 2.79 1.08
C ILE A 584 21.35 1.89 1.60
N TRP A 585 21.03 1.04 2.57
CA TRP A 585 21.90 -0.05 3.02
C TRP A 585 21.41 -1.35 2.40
N MET A 586 22.22 -1.97 1.55
CA MET A 586 21.88 -3.24 0.91
C MET A 586 22.43 -4.39 1.77
N HIS A 587 21.55 -5.24 2.29
CA HIS A 587 21.90 -6.41 3.10
C HIS A 587 22.00 -7.66 2.24
N PHE A 588 21.04 -7.88 1.33
CA PHE A 588 21.07 -8.99 0.37
C PHE A 588 20.83 -8.50 -1.05
N SER A 589 21.59 -9.06 -1.99
CA SER A 589 21.41 -8.87 -3.42
C SER A 589 21.72 -10.20 -4.12
N PRO A 590 20.91 -10.63 -5.10
CA PRO A 590 21.21 -11.82 -5.90
C PRO A 590 22.39 -11.55 -6.84
N ALA A 591 23.04 -12.61 -7.32
CA ALA A 591 24.07 -12.45 -8.35
C ALA A 591 23.44 -11.97 -9.67
N GLU A 592 24.19 -11.20 -10.46
CA GLU A 592 23.71 -10.72 -11.77
C GLU A 592 23.34 -11.88 -12.70
N SER A 593 24.09 -12.99 -12.64
CA SER A 593 23.82 -14.21 -13.39
C SER A 593 22.47 -14.82 -13.06
N ASP A 594 22.04 -14.77 -11.79
CA ASP A 594 20.78 -15.35 -11.35
C ASP A 594 19.60 -14.51 -11.84
N VAL A 595 19.74 -13.17 -11.81
CA VAL A 595 18.75 -12.24 -12.36
C VAL A 595 18.62 -12.44 -13.87
N GLN A 596 19.73 -12.57 -14.59
CA GLN A 596 19.74 -12.84 -16.02
C GLN A 596 19.13 -14.22 -16.34
N ALA A 597 19.45 -15.25 -15.56
CA ALA A 597 18.89 -16.58 -15.71
C ALA A 597 17.36 -16.60 -15.48
N HIS A 598 16.87 -15.91 -14.44
CA HIS A 598 15.45 -15.74 -14.18
C HIS A 598 14.73 -15.07 -15.35
N ARG A 599 15.29 -13.97 -15.88
CA ARG A 599 14.76 -13.28 -17.07
C ARG A 599 14.77 -14.18 -18.31
N GLY A 600 15.81 -14.99 -18.47
CA GLY A 600 15.91 -15.97 -19.55
C GLY A 600 14.83 -17.07 -19.52
N ARG A 601 14.22 -17.36 -18.36
CA ARG A 601 13.10 -18.32 -18.27
C ARG A 601 11.86 -17.82 -19.00
N PHE A 602 11.62 -16.51 -19.01
CA PHE A 602 10.47 -15.91 -19.71
C PHE A 602 10.62 -15.87 -21.24
N LEU A 603 11.84 -15.99 -21.76
CA LEU A 603 12.08 -16.02 -23.22
C LEU A 603 11.98 -17.43 -23.80
N LYS A 604 11.96 -18.46 -22.94
CA LYS A 604 11.89 -19.88 -23.31
C LYS A 604 10.50 -20.49 -23.12
N ALA A 605 9.66 -19.86 -22.30
CA ALA A 605 8.25 -20.19 -22.09
C ALA A 605 7.39 -19.43 -23.10
#